data_AF-A0A1Q7QTW4-F1
#
_entry.id   AF-A0A1Q7QTW4-F1
#
_cell.length_a   1.000
_cell.length_b   1.000
_cell.length_c   1.000
_cell.angle_alpha   90.00
_cell.angle_beta   90.00
_cell.angle_gamma   90.00
#
_symmetry.space_group_name_H-M   'P 1'
#
loop_
_entity.id
_entity.type
_entity.pdbx_description
1 polymer ?
#
loop_
_entity_poly.entity_id
_entity_poly.type
_entity_poly.pdbx_seq_one_letter_code
_entity_poly.pdbx_strand_id
1 'polypeptide(L)'
;MTAWEEPKELDTDNEAVISLYDGIRKILDKQSSPKLKQETKIPRAARHILQCGRILKVDVERKLVVVTVMKTDGELHELRIQASDD
;
A
#
# COMPACT_ATOMS: atom_id res chain seq x y z
N MET A 1 37.52 -8.62 -5.67
CA MET A 1 37.25 -9.04 -4.27
C MET A 1 36.85 -7.80 -3.51
N THR A 2 35.57 -7.62 -3.24
CA THR A 2 35.08 -6.54 -2.38
C THR A 2 35.31 -6.99 -0.95
N ALA A 3 36.21 -6.33 -0.23
CA ALA A 3 36.44 -6.59 1.19
C ALA A 3 35.14 -6.22 1.93
N TRP A 4 34.47 -7.22 2.50
CA TRP A 4 33.45 -7.00 3.50
C TRP A 4 34.18 -6.50 4.76
N GLU A 5 34.27 -5.19 4.93
CA GLU A 5 34.71 -4.61 6.20
C GLU A 5 33.69 -4.97 7.28
N GLU A 6 34.16 -5.54 8.39
CA GLU A 6 33.32 -5.82 9.56
C GLU A 6 32.67 -4.52 10.05
N PRO A 7 31.37 -4.54 10.42
CA PRO A 7 30.66 -3.34 10.83
C PRO A 7 31.29 -2.78 12.12
N LYS A 8 31.89 -1.60 12.01
CA LYS A 8 32.49 -0.89 13.13
C LYS A 8 31.40 -0.46 14.11
N GLU A 9 31.63 -0.74 15.40
CA GLU A 9 30.74 -0.27 16.46
C GLU A 9 30.67 1.26 16.44
N LEU A 10 29.44 1.79 16.47
CA LEU A 10 29.21 3.22 16.52
C LEU A 10 29.53 3.73 17.92
N ASP A 11 30.27 4.83 17.98
CA ASP A 11 30.57 5.52 19.23
C ASP A 11 29.27 6.10 19.81
N THR A 12 28.78 5.49 20.89
CA THR A 12 27.52 5.86 21.53
C THR A 12 27.61 7.16 22.31
N ASP A 13 28.82 7.70 22.53
CA ASP A 13 29.05 8.99 23.18
C ASP A 13 29.21 10.13 22.15
N ASN A 14 29.14 9.81 20.86
CA ASN A 14 29.19 10.81 19.79
C ASN A 14 27.82 11.50 19.62
N GLU A 15 27.80 12.82 19.83
CA GLU A 15 26.62 13.68 19.68
C GLU A 15 25.89 13.52 18.33
N ALA A 16 26.61 13.27 17.23
CA ALA A 16 25.98 13.05 15.93
C ALA A 16 25.20 11.74 15.86
N VAL A 17 25.71 10.68 16.52
CA VAL A 17 25.05 9.37 16.62
C VAL A 17 23.83 9.46 17.53
N ILE A 18 23.95 10.19 18.65
CA ILE A 18 22.85 10.45 19.58
C ILE A 18 21.71 11.23 18.88
N SER A 19 22.05 12.32 18.19
CA SER A 19 21.05 13.13 17.47
C SER A 19 20.37 12.34 16.34
N LEU A 20 21.10 11.43 15.68
CA LEU A 20 20.53 10.54 14.67
C LEU A 20 19.54 9.56 15.30
N TYR A 21 19.92 8.93 16.42
CA TYR A 21 19.06 7.99 17.14
C TYR A 21 17.78 8.66 17.66
N ASP A 22 17.90 9.89 18.19
CA ASP A 22 16.76 10.71 18.60
C ASP A 22 15.87 11.14 17.43
N GLY A 23 16.47 11.46 16.28
CA GLY A 23 15.75 11.76 15.04
C GLY A 23 14.92 10.56 14.57
N ILE A 24 15.51 9.37 14.56
CA ILE A 24 14.84 8.11 14.19
C ILE A 24 13.71 7.80 15.18
N ARG A 25 13.96 7.90 16.49
CA ARG A 25 12.93 7.70 17.52
C ARG A 25 11.74 8.64 17.35
N LYS A 26 11.97 9.93 17.07
CA LYS A 26 10.90 10.91 16.80
C LYS A 26 10.09 10.57 15.55
N ILE A 27 10.71 10.00 14.51
CA ILE A 27 10.01 9.57 13.30
C ILE A 27 9.15 8.33 13.58
N LEU A 28 9.70 7.35 14.30
CA LEU A 28 8.99 6.14 14.69
C LEU A 28 7.80 6.44 15.60
N ASP A 29 7.96 7.38 16.53
CA ASP A 29 6.88 7.85 17.41
C ASP A 29 5.79 8.61 16.64
N LYS A 30 6.14 9.36 15.59
CA LYS A 30 5.15 9.98 14.69
C LYS A 30 4.39 8.95 13.83
N GLN A 31 4.96 7.76 13.61
CA GLN A 31 4.30 6.66 12.89
C GLN A 31 3.49 5.72 13.80
N SER A 32 3.73 5.73 15.11
CA SER A 32 3.01 4.88 16.07
C SER A 32 1.56 5.33 16.33
N SER A 33 1.20 6.54 15.89
CA SER A 33 -0.20 6.87 15.62
C SER A 33 -0.55 6.39 14.23
N PRO A 34 -1.32 5.28 14.07
CA PRO A 34 -1.87 4.97 12.78
C PRO A 34 -2.74 6.17 12.42
N LYS A 35 -2.37 6.92 11.37
CA LYS A 35 -3.34 7.77 10.69
C LYS A 35 -4.47 6.82 10.34
N LEU A 36 -5.53 6.89 11.14
CA LEU A 36 -6.75 6.12 10.97
C LEU A 36 -7.02 6.14 9.49
N LYS A 37 -7.05 4.92 8.92
CA LYS A 37 -7.43 4.60 7.55
C LYS A 37 -8.05 5.82 6.92
N GLN A 38 -7.38 6.42 5.95
CA GLN A 38 -8.00 7.36 5.04
C GLN A 38 -9.13 6.58 4.39
N GLU A 39 -10.28 6.50 5.06
CA GLU A 39 -11.50 5.99 4.52
C GLU A 39 -11.78 6.97 3.41
N THR A 40 -11.39 6.57 2.20
CA THR A 40 -11.99 7.08 0.98
C THR A 40 -13.48 6.85 1.21
N LYS A 41 -14.17 7.85 1.76
CA LYS A 41 -15.60 7.83 2.04
C LYS A 41 -16.28 7.89 0.68
N ILE A 42 -16.22 6.77 -0.05
CA ILE A 42 -17.13 6.51 -1.16
C ILE A 42 -18.52 6.67 -0.53
N PRO A 43 -19.34 7.65 -0.98
CA PRO A 43 -20.66 7.87 -0.43
C PRO A 43 -21.40 6.54 -0.41
N ARG A 44 -22.02 6.18 0.73
CA ARG A 44 -22.70 4.87 0.88
C ARG A 44 -23.72 4.61 -0.24
N ALA A 45 -24.31 5.67 -0.79
CA ALA A 45 -25.25 5.62 -1.92
C ALA A 45 -24.60 5.32 -3.29
N ALA A 46 -23.29 5.53 -3.46
CA ALA A 46 -22.54 5.27 -4.70
C ALA A 46 -21.77 3.93 -4.68
N ARG A 47 -21.88 3.19 -3.57
CA ARG A 47 -21.06 2.00 -3.30
C ARG A 47 -21.66 0.77 -3.98
N HIS A 48 -21.35 0.59 -5.26
CA HIS A 48 -21.60 -0.67 -5.96
C HIS A 48 -20.56 -1.71 -5.51
N ILE A 49 -20.93 -2.53 -4.52
CA ILE A 49 -20.06 -3.60 -4.02
C ILE A 49 -20.37 -4.88 -4.79
N LEU A 50 -19.41 -5.36 -5.58
CA LEU A 50 -19.46 -6.72 -6.11
C LEU A 50 -18.74 -7.66 -5.12
N GLN A 51 -19.50 -8.54 -4.46
CA GLN A 51 -18.91 -9.59 -3.62
C GLN A 51 -18.28 -10.66 -4.51
N CYS A 52 -16.96 -10.82 -4.41
CA CYS A 52 -16.18 -11.77 -5.21
C CYS A 52 -15.38 -12.68 -4.28
N GLY A 53 -15.21 -13.94 -4.67
CA GLY A 53 -14.34 -14.88 -3.95
C GLY A 53 -12.88 -14.66 -4.31
N ARG A 54 -12.56 -14.57 -5.61
CA ARG A 54 -11.17 -14.46 -6.09
C ARG A 54 -11.08 -13.62 -7.36
N ILE A 55 -10.02 -12.80 -7.47
CA ILE A 55 -9.65 -12.15 -8.74
C ILE A 55 -8.81 -13.13 -9.55
N LEU A 56 -9.19 -13.36 -10.80
CA LEU A 56 -8.50 -14.30 -11.70
C LEU A 56 -7.55 -13.57 -12.66
N LYS A 57 -8.03 -12.47 -13.26
CA LYS A 57 -7.27 -11.73 -14.27
C LYS A 57 -7.58 -10.24 -14.19
N VAL A 58 -6.57 -9.42 -14.47
CA VAL A 58 -6.71 -7.97 -14.63
C VAL A 58 -6.01 -7.58 -15.93
N ASP A 59 -6.75 -6.99 -16.86
CA ASP A 59 -6.23 -6.41 -18.09
C ASP A 59 -6.40 -4.89 -18.03
N VAL A 60 -5.35 -4.16 -18.38
CA VAL A 60 -5.34 -2.69 -18.39
C VAL A 60 -5.03 -2.23 -19.81
N GLU A 61 -5.98 -1.55 -20.43
CA GLU A 61 -5.86 -1.04 -21.78
C GLU A 61 -6.20 0.46 -21.83
N ARG A 62 -5.15 1.30 -21.86
CA ARG A 62 -5.25 2.77 -21.92
C ARG A 62 -6.15 3.34 -20.81
N LYS A 63 -7.44 3.57 -21.12
CA LYS A 63 -8.46 4.14 -20.24
C LYS A 63 -9.48 3.10 -19.75
N LEU A 64 -9.33 1.83 -20.12
CA LEU A 64 -10.22 0.73 -19.74
C LEU A 64 -9.45 -0.27 -18.88
N VAL A 65 -10.01 -0.62 -17.73
CA VAL A 65 -9.55 -1.73 -16.90
C VAL A 65 -10.63 -2.80 -16.92
N VAL A 66 -10.25 -4.02 -17.28
CA VAL A 66 -11.11 -5.19 -17.27
C VAL A 66 -10.62 -6.13 -16.18
N VAL A 67 -11.50 -6.47 -15.23
CA VAL A 67 -11.20 -7.35 -14.10
C VAL A 67 -12.08 -8.58 -14.20
N THR A 68 -11.47 -9.74 -14.41
CA THR A 68 -12.17 -11.02 -14.36
C THR A 68 -12.10 -11.59 -12.95
N VAL A 69 -13.26 -11.82 -12.34
CA VAL A 69 -13.41 -12.33 -10.98
C VAL A 69 -14.23 -13.62 -10.98
N MET A 70 -13.96 -14.47 -10.00
CA MET A 70 -14.82 -15.58 -9.62
C MET A 70 -15.63 -15.16 -8.41
N LYS A 71 -16.96 -15.21 -8.53
CA LYS A 71 -17.89 -14.99 -7.42
C LYS A 71 -17.85 -16.18 -6.46
N THR A 72 -18.47 -16.01 -5.30
CA THR A 72 -18.50 -17.04 -4.23
C THR A 72 -19.38 -18.24 -4.57
N ASP A 73 -20.32 -18.09 -5.49
CA ASP A 73 -21.15 -19.16 -6.07
C ASP A 73 -20.43 -19.95 -7.18
N GLY A 74 -19.20 -19.59 -7.52
CA GLY A 74 -18.42 -20.21 -8.59
C GLY A 74 -18.70 -19.64 -9.98
N GLU A 75 -19.57 -18.63 -10.11
CA GLU A 75 -19.77 -17.94 -11.38
C GLU A 75 -18.58 -17.05 -11.74
N LEU A 76 -18.30 -16.96 -13.03
CA LEU A 76 -17.29 -16.04 -13.58
C LEU A 76 -17.96 -14.71 -13.93
N HIS A 77 -17.35 -13.59 -13.53
CA HIS A 77 -17.87 -12.25 -13.78
C HIS A 77 -16.78 -11.33 -14.30
N GLU A 78 -17.13 -10.46 -15.26
CA GLU A 78 -16.22 -9.48 -15.85
C GLU A 78 -16.65 -8.06 -15.46
N LEU A 79 -15.77 -7.35 -14.77
CA LEU A 79 -15.93 -5.95 -14.37
C LEU A 79 -15.18 -5.06 -15.36
N ARG A 80 -15.86 -4.05 -15.89
CA ARG A 80 -15.27 -3.07 -16.82
C ARG A 80 -15.31 -1.69 -16.19
N ILE A 81 -14.13 -1.10 -15.99
CA ILE A 81 -13.95 0.22 -15.39
C ILE A 81 -13.33 1.11 -16.47
N GLN A 82 -14.10 2.08 -16.97
CA GLN A 82 -13.64 3.03 -17.98
C GLN A 82 -13.41 4.39 -17.35
N ALA A 83 -12.23 4.96 -17.55
CA ALA A 83 -11.93 6.34 -17.19
C ALA A 83 -12.68 7.29 -18.15
N SER A 84 -13.34 8.28 -17.57
CA SER A 84 -13.96 9.39 -18.30
C SER A 84 -12.90 10.45 -18.65
N ASP A 85 -13.13 11.24 -19.69
CA ASP A 85 -12.17 12.24 -20.21
C ASP A 85 -12.20 13.61 -19.47
N ASP A 86 -12.72 13.65 -18.24
CA ASP A 86 -12.90 14.90 -17.48
C ASP A 86 -11.61 15.41 -16.83
#